data_AF-A0A9W5K978-F1
#
_entry.id   AF-A0A9W5K978-F1
#
_cell.length_a   1.000
_cell.length_b   1.000
_cell.length_c   1.000
_cell.angle_alpha   90.00
_cell.angle_beta   90.00
_cell.angle_gamma   90.00
#
_symmetry.space_group_name_H-M   'P 1'
#
loop_
_entity.id
_entity.type
_entity.pdbx_description
1 polymer ?
#
loop_
_entity_poly.entity_id
_entity_poly.type
_entity_poly.pdbx_seq_one_letter_code
_entity_poly.pdbx_strand_id
1 'polypeptide(L)'
;MAWKLINGVREGTTDNFVIGPGVIYKNFKSIKELGEMVGATTGGTKVGFDREYYDADIDGVLGHLVRGKWLLKDVPHVEVTLVEFTKENLQLALPGMTVDSTTEEDYDIMKPSNDIPDSNYHDIALIGMISGSELPVIFVIRNAMVVSSIEVDLKDGKGTVGLKCKFIGHYSESAPSTPPYEIYVPKKKKVTAQKAPATA
;
A
#
# COMPACT_ATOMS: atom_id res chain seq x y z
N MET A 1 23.82 -40.15 -5.30
CA MET A 1 24.22 -38.81 -5.78
C MET A 1 23.51 -37.78 -4.90
N ALA A 2 24.25 -37.03 -4.08
CA ALA A 2 23.67 -35.99 -3.23
C ALA A 2 23.36 -34.76 -4.10
N TRP A 3 22.11 -34.29 -4.06
CA TRP A 3 21.67 -33.10 -4.79
C TRP A 3 22.45 -31.89 -4.25
N LYS A 4 23.15 -31.17 -5.12
CA LYS A 4 23.89 -29.96 -4.73
C LYS A 4 22.85 -28.87 -4.46
N LEU A 5 22.69 -28.48 -3.21
CA LEU A 5 21.77 -27.42 -2.81
C LEU A 5 22.32 -26.08 -3.32
N ILE A 6 21.85 -25.64 -4.48
CA ILE A 6 22.13 -24.30 -5.00
C ILE A 6 21.13 -23.36 -4.34
N ASN A 7 21.59 -22.44 -3.48
CA ASN A 7 20.76 -21.41 -2.88
C ASN A 7 21.34 -20.01 -3.17
N GLY A 8 20.47 -19.01 -3.19
CA GLY A 8 20.82 -17.61 -3.49
C GLY A 8 21.10 -16.75 -2.26
N VAL A 9 21.28 -17.37 -1.08
CA VAL A 9 21.50 -16.64 0.18
C VAL A 9 22.89 -16.00 0.14
N ARG A 10 22.93 -14.69 0.42
CA ARG A 10 24.17 -13.93 0.57
C ARG A 10 24.29 -13.44 2.01
N GLU A 11 25.50 -13.10 2.42
CA GLU A 11 25.71 -12.44 3.71
C GLU A 11 24.89 -11.14 3.77
N GLY A 12 24.15 -10.94 4.87
CA GLY A 12 23.23 -9.82 5.05
C GLY A 12 21.89 -9.94 4.28
N THR A 13 21.54 -11.09 3.69
CA THR A 13 20.21 -11.30 3.08
C THR A 13 19.08 -11.10 4.10
N THR A 14 19.28 -11.54 5.35
CA THR A 14 18.34 -11.35 6.47
C THR A 14 18.11 -9.89 6.84
N ASP A 15 19.06 -9.02 6.51
CA ASP A 15 19.02 -7.57 6.79
C ASP A 15 18.29 -6.80 5.66
N ASN A 16 17.53 -7.48 4.82
CA ASN A 16 16.70 -6.87 3.78
C ASN A 16 15.26 -7.40 3.80
N PHE A 17 14.89 -8.14 4.83
CA PHE A 17 13.53 -8.66 4.95
C PHE A 17 12.59 -7.56 5.44
N VAL A 18 11.46 -7.37 4.76
CA VAL A 18 10.36 -6.56 5.31
C VAL A 18 9.66 -7.41 6.36
N ILE A 19 9.59 -6.91 7.58
CA ILE A 19 9.00 -7.56 8.75
C ILE A 19 7.90 -6.67 9.32
N GLY A 20 6.81 -7.32 9.76
CA GLY A 20 5.74 -6.70 10.52
C GLY A 20 4.44 -6.53 9.73
N PRO A 21 3.33 -6.21 10.43
CA PRO A 21 1.99 -6.16 9.86
C PRO A 21 1.75 -4.94 8.94
N GLY A 22 2.65 -3.96 8.98
CA GLY A 22 2.51 -2.66 8.32
C GLY A 22 1.56 -1.73 9.06
N VAL A 23 1.91 -0.43 9.13
CA VAL A 23 1.03 0.61 9.70
C VAL A 23 0.54 1.51 8.58
N ILE A 24 -0.75 1.80 8.56
CA ILE A 24 -1.40 2.63 7.54
C ILE A 24 -1.69 4.04 8.08
N TYR A 25 -1.30 5.04 7.30
CA TYR A 25 -1.53 6.47 7.55
C TYR A 25 -2.34 7.08 6.40
N LYS A 26 -3.18 8.05 6.72
CA LYS A 26 -3.91 8.90 5.76
C LYS A 26 -3.34 10.31 5.71
N ASN A 27 -3.50 10.96 4.56
CA ASN A 27 -3.02 12.31 4.26
C ASN A 27 -1.50 12.45 4.40
N PHE A 28 -0.75 11.54 3.77
CA PHE A 28 0.72 11.57 3.76
C PHE A 28 1.28 12.87 3.16
N LYS A 29 2.10 13.59 3.93
CA LYS A 29 2.78 14.82 3.47
C LYS A 29 4.24 14.58 3.15
N SER A 30 4.98 13.97 4.07
CA SER A 30 6.42 13.71 3.89
C SER A 30 6.94 12.60 4.80
N ILE A 31 8.19 12.18 4.61
CA ILE A 31 8.85 11.17 5.46
C ILE A 31 8.93 11.62 6.94
N LYS A 32 8.93 12.93 7.20
CA LYS A 32 8.93 13.50 8.57
C LYS A 32 7.52 13.63 9.14
N GLU A 33 6.52 13.76 8.27
CA GLU A 33 5.12 13.97 8.60
C GLU A 33 4.27 12.97 7.82
N LEU A 34 4.16 11.77 8.40
CA LEU A 34 3.53 10.61 7.78
C LEU A 34 2.01 10.76 7.62
N GLY A 35 1.39 11.71 8.33
CA GLY A 35 -0.04 11.96 8.33
C GLY A 35 -0.73 11.43 9.59
N GLU A 36 -2.01 11.12 9.49
CA GLU A 36 -2.85 10.60 10.58
C GLU A 36 -2.89 9.08 10.54
N MET A 37 -2.68 8.42 11.69
CA MET A 37 -2.80 6.97 11.78
C MET A 37 -4.27 6.55 11.69
N VAL A 38 -4.58 5.57 10.84
CA VAL A 38 -5.97 5.11 10.61
C VAL A 38 -6.42 4.11 11.68
N GLY A 39 -5.49 3.39 12.30
CA GLY A 39 -5.76 2.49 13.43
C GLY A 39 -5.17 1.10 13.28
N ALA A 40 -5.57 0.19 14.17
CA ALA A 40 -5.11 -1.20 14.18
C ALA A 40 -5.61 -2.00 12.98
N THR A 41 -4.72 -2.82 12.41
CA THR A 41 -5.00 -3.71 11.28
C THR A 41 -4.92 -5.18 11.71
N THR A 42 -5.69 -6.05 11.04
CA THR A 42 -5.65 -7.50 11.27
C THR A 42 -5.49 -8.26 9.95
N GLY A 43 -4.90 -9.46 9.98
CA GLY A 43 -4.70 -10.28 8.79
C GLY A 43 -3.57 -9.83 7.84
N GLY A 44 -2.81 -8.80 8.23
CA GLY A 44 -1.73 -8.20 7.45
C GLY A 44 -2.21 -7.20 6.41
N THR A 45 -1.26 -6.44 5.86
CA THR A 45 -1.54 -5.44 4.81
C THR A 45 -0.83 -5.81 3.52
N LYS A 46 -1.46 -5.58 2.38
CA LYS A 46 -0.90 -5.86 1.05
C LYS A 46 -0.83 -4.58 0.23
N VAL A 47 0.26 -4.44 -0.53
CA VAL A 47 0.40 -3.42 -1.57
C VAL A 47 0.57 -4.14 -2.90
N GLY A 48 -0.20 -3.72 -3.90
CA GLY A 48 -0.14 -4.26 -5.25
C GLY A 48 -0.04 -3.15 -6.29
N PHE A 49 0.52 -3.51 -7.44
CA PHE A 49 0.67 -2.64 -8.60
C PHE A 49 0.20 -3.42 -9.82
N ASP A 50 -1.06 -3.24 -10.21
CA ASP A 50 -1.66 -3.97 -11.32
C ASP A 50 -1.28 -3.29 -12.63
N ARG A 51 -0.36 -3.91 -13.37
CA ARG A 51 0.16 -3.39 -14.64
C ARG A 51 -0.27 -4.22 -15.83
N GLU A 52 -0.82 -3.55 -16.83
CA GLU A 52 -1.16 -4.13 -18.12
C GLU A 52 -0.18 -3.67 -19.19
N TYR A 53 0.29 -4.60 -20.00
CA TYR A 53 1.25 -4.33 -21.06
C TYR A 53 0.66 -4.71 -22.41
N TYR A 54 0.94 -3.89 -23.40
CA TYR A 54 0.71 -4.23 -24.79
C TYR A 54 1.98 -4.79 -25.40
N ASP A 55 1.85 -5.90 -26.13
CA ASP A 55 2.88 -6.43 -27.00
C ASP A 55 2.60 -5.99 -28.43
N ALA A 56 3.61 -5.44 -29.09
CA ALA A 56 3.55 -5.02 -30.48
C ALA A 56 3.26 -6.23 -31.38
N ASP A 57 2.16 -6.16 -32.11
CA ASP A 57 1.79 -7.17 -33.11
C ASP A 57 2.51 -6.85 -34.43
N ILE A 58 3.56 -7.62 -34.74
CA ILE A 58 4.42 -7.42 -35.92
C ILE A 58 4.45 -8.73 -36.71
N ASP A 59 4.02 -8.66 -37.97
CA ASP A 59 3.95 -9.81 -38.86
C ASP A 59 5.35 -10.42 -39.14
N GLY A 60 5.40 -11.74 -39.21
CA GLY A 60 6.62 -12.52 -39.44
C GLY A 60 7.52 -12.74 -38.21
N VAL A 61 7.16 -12.23 -37.03
CA VAL A 61 7.92 -12.46 -35.78
C VAL A 61 7.37 -13.67 -35.04
N LEU A 62 8.26 -14.59 -34.65
CA LEU A 62 7.88 -15.86 -34.00
C LEU A 62 7.56 -15.73 -32.49
N GLY A 63 7.60 -14.53 -31.90
CA GLY A 63 7.38 -14.31 -30.47
C GLY A 63 7.67 -12.89 -29.99
N HIS A 64 7.79 -12.70 -28.68
CA HIS A 64 8.00 -11.38 -28.07
C HIS A 64 9.32 -10.74 -28.48
N LEU A 65 9.27 -9.53 -29.01
CA LEU A 65 10.45 -8.73 -29.33
C LEU A 65 10.97 -7.99 -28.10
N VAL A 66 12.29 -7.98 -27.96
CA VAL A 66 12.97 -7.06 -27.03
C VAL A 66 12.59 -5.63 -27.41
N ARG A 67 12.09 -4.84 -26.45
CA ARG A 67 11.55 -3.47 -26.64
C ARG A 67 10.27 -3.38 -27.48
N GLY A 68 9.62 -4.50 -27.80
CA GLY A 68 8.31 -4.54 -28.45
C GLY A 68 7.13 -4.46 -27.48
N LYS A 69 7.34 -4.00 -26.25
CA LYS A 69 6.33 -3.98 -25.18
C LYS A 69 6.25 -2.60 -24.54
N TRP A 70 5.04 -2.07 -24.34
CA TRP A 70 4.80 -0.83 -23.60
C TRP A 70 3.66 -0.97 -22.59
N LEU A 71 3.65 -0.08 -21.60
CA LEU A 71 2.68 -0.06 -20.50
C LEU A 71 1.37 0.59 -20.97
N LEU A 72 0.24 -0.07 -20.72
CA LEU A 72 -1.11 0.45 -20.99
C LEU A 72 -1.79 0.98 -19.74
N LYS A 73 -1.62 0.27 -18.62
CA LYS A 73 -2.33 0.54 -17.37
C LYS A 73 -1.39 0.28 -16.20
N ASP A 74 -1.42 1.15 -15.19
CA ASP A 74 -0.71 0.99 -13.92
C ASP A 74 -1.64 1.43 -12.80
N VAL A 75 -2.17 0.49 -12.02
CA VAL A 75 -3.11 0.76 -10.94
C VAL A 75 -2.50 0.32 -9.62
N PRO A 76 -1.99 1.27 -8.80
CA PRO A 76 -1.55 0.97 -7.45
C PRO A 76 -2.75 0.74 -6.53
N HIS A 77 -2.65 -0.24 -5.63
CA HIS A 77 -3.66 -0.48 -4.61
C HIS A 77 -3.07 -0.95 -3.28
N VAL A 78 -3.77 -0.66 -2.18
CA VAL A 78 -3.49 -1.18 -0.83
C VAL A 78 -4.72 -1.91 -0.32
N GLU A 79 -4.54 -3.14 0.15
CA GLU A 79 -5.57 -3.94 0.80
C GLU A 79 -5.25 -4.07 2.29
N VAL A 80 -6.20 -3.66 3.15
CA VAL A 80 -6.06 -3.67 4.60
C VAL A 80 -7.38 -4.08 5.25
N THR A 81 -7.31 -4.69 6.43
CA THR A 81 -8.49 -4.90 7.28
C THR A 81 -8.36 -4.05 8.54
N LEU A 82 -9.20 -3.03 8.69
CA LEU A 82 -9.24 -2.15 9.85
C LEU A 82 -10.09 -2.77 10.96
N VAL A 83 -9.58 -2.83 12.17
CA VAL A 83 -10.30 -3.40 13.33
C VAL A 83 -11.20 -2.37 14.02
N GLU A 84 -10.82 -1.10 13.95
CA GLU A 84 -11.46 -0.03 14.70
C GLU A 84 -12.69 0.51 13.96
N PHE A 85 -13.87 0.28 14.53
CA PHE A 85 -15.14 0.82 14.06
C PHE A 85 -15.35 2.23 14.64
N THR A 86 -14.67 3.21 14.06
CA THR A 86 -14.90 4.63 14.33
C THR A 86 -15.67 5.26 13.17
N LYS A 87 -16.32 6.40 13.41
CA LYS A 87 -17.00 7.13 12.34
C LYS A 87 -16.04 7.52 11.22
N GLU A 88 -14.81 7.91 11.56
CA GLU A 88 -13.79 8.28 10.58
C GLU A 88 -13.38 7.09 9.72
N ASN A 89 -13.21 5.91 10.32
CA ASN A 89 -12.86 4.70 9.58
C ASN A 89 -14.02 4.20 8.71
N LEU A 90 -15.26 4.38 9.14
CA LEU A 90 -16.43 4.07 8.33
C LEU A 90 -16.58 5.04 7.16
N GLN A 91 -16.34 6.35 7.34
CA GLN A 91 -16.30 7.30 6.21
C GLN A 91 -15.14 7.03 5.25
N LEU A 92 -14.00 6.56 5.76
CA LEU A 92 -12.87 6.18 4.95
C LEU A 92 -13.14 4.90 4.14
N ALA A 93 -13.79 3.91 4.78
CA ALA A 93 -14.18 2.65 4.15
C ALA A 93 -15.32 2.82 3.13
N LEU A 94 -16.25 3.75 3.39
CA LEU A 94 -17.43 4.01 2.57
C LEU A 94 -17.41 5.47 2.08
N PRO A 95 -16.82 5.73 0.90
CA PRO A 95 -16.83 7.06 0.31
C PRO A 95 -18.25 7.61 0.09
N GLY A 96 -18.43 8.91 0.27
CA GLY A 96 -19.74 9.58 0.09
C GLY A 96 -20.70 9.46 1.28
N MET A 97 -20.25 9.00 2.45
CA MET A 97 -21.08 8.99 3.66
C MET A 97 -21.18 10.36 4.33
N THR A 98 -22.41 10.78 4.61
CA THR A 98 -22.74 11.96 5.43
C THR A 98 -23.05 11.52 6.86
N VAL A 99 -22.70 12.35 7.84
CA VAL A 99 -22.90 12.06 9.27
C VAL A 99 -23.87 13.08 9.86
N ASP A 100 -24.91 12.58 10.51
CA ASP A 100 -25.85 13.35 11.31
C ASP A 100 -25.68 12.96 12.79
N SER A 101 -25.06 13.86 13.54
CA SER A 101 -24.79 13.74 14.98
C SER A 101 -25.83 14.44 15.85
N THR A 102 -26.94 14.90 15.25
CA THR A 102 -27.88 15.81 15.92
C THR A 102 -29.25 15.19 16.16
N THR A 103 -29.65 14.23 15.34
CA THR A 103 -30.97 13.59 15.44
C THR A 103 -31.09 12.68 16.66
N GLU A 104 -30.02 11.99 17.04
CA GLU A 104 -30.00 11.04 18.17
C GLU A 104 -28.83 11.39 19.11
N GLU A 105 -29.07 11.46 20.42
CA GLU A 105 -28.03 11.82 21.39
C GLU A 105 -26.95 10.74 21.53
N ASP A 106 -27.34 9.47 21.39
CA ASP A 106 -26.46 8.31 21.58
C ASP A 106 -25.78 7.82 20.30
N TYR A 107 -26.19 8.31 19.12
CA TYR A 107 -25.75 7.77 17.82
C TYR A 107 -25.39 8.84 16.80
N ASP A 108 -24.23 8.65 16.16
CA ASP A 108 -23.92 9.27 14.88
C ASP A 108 -24.57 8.48 13.74
N ILE A 109 -25.54 9.09 13.04
CA ILE A 109 -26.25 8.43 11.94
C ILE A 109 -25.50 8.68 10.63
N MET A 110 -24.96 7.60 10.03
CA MET A 110 -24.24 7.66 8.76
C MET A 110 -25.16 7.27 7.60
N LYS A 111 -25.27 8.14 6.58
CA LYS A 111 -26.13 7.92 5.40
C LYS A 111 -25.36 8.12 4.09
N PRO A 112 -25.57 7.26 3.08
CA PRO A 112 -24.96 7.46 1.77
C PRO A 112 -25.46 8.74 1.11
N SER A 113 -24.55 9.45 0.46
CA SER A 113 -24.84 10.45 -0.56
C SER A 113 -24.73 9.82 -1.95
N ASN A 114 -25.38 10.44 -2.94
CA ASN A 114 -25.16 10.11 -4.35
C ASN A 114 -23.88 10.76 -4.91
N ASP A 115 -23.26 11.65 -4.14
CA ASP A 115 -22.05 12.38 -4.52
C ASP A 115 -20.84 11.88 -3.73
N ILE A 116 -19.72 11.68 -4.42
CA ILE A 116 -18.42 11.39 -3.82
C ILE A 116 -17.56 12.65 -3.97
N PRO A 117 -17.42 13.49 -2.92
CA PRO A 117 -16.61 14.69 -3.00
C PRO A 117 -15.10 14.37 -3.02
N ASP A 118 -14.30 15.30 -3.54
CA ASP A 118 -12.84 15.17 -3.63
C ASP A 118 -12.18 14.90 -2.26
N SER A 119 -12.82 15.33 -1.17
CA SER A 119 -12.37 15.06 0.20
C SER A 119 -12.33 13.59 0.59
N ASN A 120 -12.96 12.70 -0.19
CA ASN A 120 -12.89 11.24 0.01
C ASN A 120 -11.66 10.60 -0.63
N TYR A 121 -10.86 11.36 -1.39
CA TYR A 121 -9.57 10.92 -1.90
C TYR A 121 -8.46 11.31 -0.91
N HIS A 122 -7.68 10.33 -0.48
CA HIS A 122 -6.64 10.51 0.52
C HIS A 122 -5.29 9.97 0.04
N ASP A 123 -4.21 10.64 0.41
CA ASP A 123 -2.87 10.10 0.21
C ASP A 123 -2.59 9.06 1.31
N ILE A 124 -2.58 7.79 0.93
CA ILE A 124 -2.41 6.66 1.85
C ILE A 124 -0.95 6.22 1.87
N ALA A 125 -0.37 6.11 3.06
CA ALA A 125 0.97 5.58 3.25
C ALA A 125 0.94 4.28 4.06
N LEU A 126 1.55 3.23 3.54
CA LEU A 126 1.83 1.98 4.26
C LEU A 126 3.31 1.91 4.64
N ILE A 127 3.57 1.70 5.92
CA ILE A 127 4.91 1.67 6.49
C ILE A 127 5.24 0.25 6.95
N GLY A 128 6.31 -0.33 6.40
CA GLY A 128 6.86 -1.61 6.83
C GLY A 128 8.28 -1.44 7.39
N MET A 129 8.69 -2.27 8.35
CA MET A 129 10.06 -2.25 8.85
C MET A 129 10.94 -3.18 8.02
N ILE A 130 12.14 -2.74 7.67
CA ILE A 130 13.16 -3.62 7.07
C ILE A 130 14.08 -4.09 8.20
N SER A 131 14.18 -5.41 8.36
CA SER A 131 15.17 -6.05 9.23
C SER A 131 16.56 -5.51 8.93
N GLY A 132 17.32 -5.07 9.94
CA GLY A 132 18.67 -4.51 9.73
C GLY A 132 18.71 -3.04 9.26
N SER A 133 17.57 -2.36 9.13
CA SER A 133 17.47 -0.92 8.90
C SER A 133 16.71 -0.24 10.04
N GLU A 134 17.21 0.90 10.51
CA GLU A 134 16.48 1.78 11.43
C GLU A 134 15.39 2.60 10.72
N LEU A 135 15.48 2.70 9.38
CA LEU A 135 14.50 3.39 8.56
C LEU A 135 13.50 2.39 7.96
N PRO A 136 12.19 2.71 7.96
CA PRO A 136 11.18 1.85 7.35
C PRO A 136 11.14 1.98 5.82
N VAL A 137 10.52 0.99 5.16
CA VAL A 137 10.00 1.14 3.79
C VAL A 137 8.63 1.80 3.86
N ILE A 138 8.39 2.77 2.98
CA ILE A 138 7.12 3.50 2.90
C ILE A 138 6.58 3.37 1.48
N PHE A 139 5.39 2.81 1.34
CA PHE A 139 4.62 2.79 0.10
C PHE A 139 3.56 3.87 0.19
N VAL A 140 3.61 4.86 -0.70
CA VAL A 140 2.62 5.95 -0.75
C VAL A 140 1.77 5.75 -2.00
N ILE A 141 0.46 5.74 -1.83
CA ILE A 141 -0.53 5.76 -2.91
C ILE A 141 -1.24 7.10 -2.83
N ARG A 142 -1.19 7.86 -3.92
CA ARG A 142 -1.76 9.19 -4.03
C ARG A 142 -3.21 9.12 -4.50
N ASN A 143 -4.03 10.07 -4.06
CA ASN A 143 -5.46 10.18 -4.40
C ASN A 143 -6.17 8.83 -4.27
N ALA A 144 -5.95 8.14 -3.14
CA ALA A 144 -6.49 6.82 -2.92
C ALA A 144 -7.93 6.89 -2.41
N MET A 145 -8.80 6.06 -2.97
CA MET A 145 -10.19 5.93 -2.53
C MET A 145 -10.53 4.44 -2.41
N VAL A 146 -11.40 4.08 -1.48
CA VAL A 146 -11.88 2.70 -1.36
C VAL A 146 -12.88 2.41 -2.48
N VAL A 147 -12.60 1.36 -3.26
CA VAL A 147 -13.46 0.94 -4.40
C VAL A 147 -13.98 -0.49 -4.20
N SER A 148 -13.51 -1.21 -3.19
CA SER A 148 -14.02 -2.54 -2.85
C SER A 148 -15.41 -2.47 -2.22
N SER A 149 -16.20 -3.53 -2.43
CA SER A 149 -17.34 -3.83 -1.56
C SER A 149 -16.88 -3.93 -0.12
N ILE A 150 -17.52 -3.19 0.79
CA ILE A 150 -17.29 -3.31 2.22
C ILE A 150 -18.14 -4.45 2.75
N GLU A 151 -17.47 -5.46 3.29
CA GLU A 151 -18.09 -6.59 3.97
C GLU A 151 -17.75 -6.51 5.46
N VAL A 152 -18.77 -6.56 6.32
CA VAL A 152 -18.63 -6.64 7.78
C VAL A 152 -19.00 -8.04 8.23
N ASP A 153 -18.00 -8.90 8.39
CA ASP A 153 -18.18 -10.27 8.84
C ASP A 153 -18.34 -10.33 10.37
N LEU A 154 -19.58 -10.26 10.86
CA LEU A 154 -19.90 -10.47 12.28
C LEU A 154 -19.79 -11.97 12.61
N LYS A 155 -18.66 -12.37 13.21
CA LYS A 155 -18.36 -13.78 13.54
C LYS A 155 -18.82 -14.17 14.95
N ASP A 156 -18.77 -15.46 15.24
CA ASP A 156 -19.19 -16.14 16.49
C ASP A 156 -18.24 -15.91 17.70
N GLY A 157 -17.43 -14.84 17.68
CA GLY A 157 -16.48 -14.50 18.74
C GLY A 157 -15.07 -15.09 18.56
N LYS A 158 -14.79 -15.82 17.48
CA LYS A 158 -13.43 -16.24 17.10
C LYS A 158 -12.86 -15.34 15.98
N GLY A 159 -11.87 -14.53 16.36
CA GLY A 159 -11.22 -13.58 15.47
C GLY A 159 -11.80 -12.18 15.55
N THR A 160 -11.00 -11.19 15.17
CA THR A 160 -11.39 -9.78 15.24
C THR A 160 -12.21 -9.41 14.02
N VAL A 161 -13.41 -8.86 14.24
CA VAL A 161 -14.23 -8.26 13.17
C VAL A 161 -13.49 -7.02 12.66
N GLY A 162 -13.45 -6.84 11.35
CA GLY A 162 -12.82 -5.67 10.76
C GLY A 162 -13.39 -5.31 9.39
N LEU A 163 -13.18 -4.06 9.01
CA LEU A 163 -13.55 -3.45 7.75
C LEU A 163 -12.46 -3.76 6.72
N LYS A 164 -12.77 -4.62 5.75
CA LYS A 164 -11.87 -4.89 4.62
C LYS A 164 -11.94 -3.73 3.63
N CYS A 165 -10.83 -3.01 3.46
CA CYS A 165 -10.73 -1.86 2.58
C CYS A 165 -9.67 -2.12 1.50
N LYS A 166 -10.03 -1.94 0.23
CA LYS A 166 -9.10 -1.85 -0.90
C LYS A 166 -9.04 -0.41 -1.41
N PHE A 167 -7.98 0.29 -1.06
CA PHE A 167 -7.66 1.63 -1.55
C PHE A 167 -7.03 1.52 -2.94
N ILE A 168 -7.57 2.25 -3.90
CA ILE A 168 -7.04 2.35 -5.26
C ILE A 168 -6.56 3.78 -5.49
N GLY A 169 -5.34 3.96 -5.97
CA GLY A 169 -4.79 5.27 -6.33
C GLY A 169 -5.28 5.77 -7.68
N HIS A 170 -5.58 7.06 -7.77
CA HIS A 170 -6.13 7.68 -8.97
C HIS A 170 -5.17 8.74 -9.54
N TYR A 171 -5.07 8.79 -10.86
CA TYR A 171 -4.31 9.81 -11.56
C TYR A 171 -4.96 11.18 -11.35
N SER A 172 -4.15 12.21 -11.10
CA SER A 172 -4.64 13.59 -11.00
C SER A 172 -4.89 14.17 -12.39
N GLU A 173 -5.95 14.95 -12.55
CA GLU A 173 -6.20 15.73 -13.76
C GLU A 173 -5.08 16.72 -14.08
N SER A 174 -4.38 17.21 -13.06
CA SER A 174 -3.23 18.10 -13.21
C SER A 174 -1.96 17.39 -13.70
N ALA A 175 -1.90 16.06 -13.55
CA ALA A 175 -0.75 15.23 -13.92
C ALA A 175 -1.20 13.85 -14.42
N PRO A 176 -1.98 13.77 -15.52
CA PRO A 176 -2.69 12.54 -15.93
C PRO A 176 -1.77 11.43 -16.44
N SER A 177 -0.48 11.72 -16.67
CA SER A 177 0.54 10.77 -17.10
C SER A 177 1.48 10.34 -15.97
N THR A 178 1.31 10.87 -14.74
CA THR A 178 2.16 10.54 -13.60
C THR A 178 1.51 9.46 -12.74
N PRO A 179 2.11 8.27 -12.60
CA PRO A 179 1.55 7.21 -11.76
C PRO A 179 1.33 7.68 -10.31
N PRO A 180 0.19 7.38 -9.68
CA PRO A 180 -0.18 7.93 -8.38
C PRO A 180 0.41 7.12 -7.22
N TYR A 181 1.72 6.85 -7.23
CA TYR A 181 2.40 6.21 -6.11
C TYR A 181 3.90 6.56 -6.04
N GLU A 182 4.44 6.45 -4.83
CA GLU A 182 5.86 6.63 -4.53
C GLU A 182 6.31 5.53 -3.57
N ILE A 183 7.54 5.05 -3.71
CA ILE A 183 8.11 4.04 -2.81
C ILE A 183 9.42 4.58 -2.24
N TYR A 184 9.45 4.76 -0.92
CA TYR A 184 10.65 5.16 -0.20
C TYR A 184 11.31 3.93 0.39
N VAL A 185 12.46 3.58 -0.16
CA VAL A 185 13.30 2.49 0.34
C VAL A 185 14.53 3.10 1.04
N PRO A 186 14.86 2.68 2.26
CA PRO A 186 16.09 3.08 2.94
C PRO A 186 17.32 2.83 2.08
N LYS A 187 18.19 3.85 1.97
CA LYS A 187 19.53 3.64 1.41
C LYS A 187 20.35 2.86 2.44
N LYS A 188 20.96 1.75 2.04
CA LYS A 188 21.99 1.11 2.88
C LYS A 188 23.06 2.15 3.20
N LYS A 189 23.40 2.32 4.49
CA LYS A 189 24.65 3.02 4.86
C LYS A 189 25.78 2.29 4.11
N LYS A 190 26.56 3.01 3.29
CA LYS A 190 27.79 2.45 2.72
C LYS A 190 28.67 2.07 3.92
N VAL A 191 28.83 0.77 4.17
CA VAL A 191 29.94 0.29 5.00
C VAL A 191 31.18 0.61 4.18
N THR A 192 31.87 1.69 4.53
CA THR A 192 33.18 2.00 3.96
C THR A 192 34.04 0.78 4.21
N ALA A 193 34.45 0.08 3.15
CA ALA A 193 35.36 -1.05 3.25
C ALA A 193 36.61 -0.56 3.99
N GLN A 194 36.71 -0.91 5.28
CA GLN A 194 37.88 -0.66 6.07
C GLN A 194 38.98 -1.51 5.42
N LYS A 195 39.99 -0.86 4.84
CA LYS A 195 41.17 -1.50 4.27
C LYS A 195 41.60 -2.64 5.18
N ALA A 196 41.71 -3.84 4.63
CA ALA A 196 42.38 -4.94 5.30
C ALA A 196 43.74 -4.45 5.82
N PRO A 197 44.13 -4.78 7.07
CA PRO A 197 45.45 -4.44 7.56
C PRO A 197 46.48 -5.07 6.62
N ALA A 198 47.38 -4.24 6.10
CA ALA A 198 48.53 -4.69 5.33
C ALA A 198 49.30 -5.69 6.19
N THR A 199 49.37 -6.94 5.74
CA THR A 199 50.26 -7.95 6.32
C THR A 199 51.69 -7.50 6.04
N ALA A 200 52.44 -7.30 7.12
CA ALA A 200 53.89 -7.04 7.08
C ALA A 200 54.68 -8.29 6.69
#